data_AF-A0AAV0LLW0-F1
#
_entry.id   AF-A0AAV0LLW0-F1
#
_cell.length_a   1.000
_cell.length_b   1.000
_cell.length_c   1.000
_cell.angle_alpha   90.00
_cell.angle_beta   90.00
_cell.angle_gamma   90.00
#
_symmetry.space_group_name_H-M   'P 1'
#
loop_
_entity.id
_entity.type
_entity.pdbx_description
1 polymer ?
#
loop_
_entity_poly.entity_id
_entity_poly.type
_entity_poly.pdbx_seq_one_letter_code
_entity_poly.pdbx_strand_id
1 'polypeptide(L)'
;MGLSSLCFASGVSKSEGSSGSLGSKLNVSEEYKEAFRTESYVQMWTELQTKLIDRRHSSSSSSSSTSSSSSTIPPGYLLRPQPEQETITQLVERFDCHRLLIDYFESSSEACDLCELLLLSVQRTRLHYANITRVIKTSQGVEGFTCKVSARMYRDLASYARHANPLSLVRPVQFQEVHNGNTLLLRELTRKKKSIRRRAKANRILRKVGGCGLVVLHMTLVVSMLVIALHSFVGIVAAPAIVGCSSSCLLAKKGKRRASLVIHGRLNVSLMERVCRQLDLAAKGTFILINDFDTMSRLATSLNNEAEHSKVLSAMCVRNNKNEELLRLVVRELCDHDACYLEQLEELEEHVYLCFHTINRSRRFVMQEMMIGEEEFGFEGKEEKVKDYDGDSKD
;
A
#
# COMPACT_ATOMS: atom_id res chain seq x y z
N MET A 1 13.27 13.59 -40.42
CA MET A 1 14.09 13.69 -39.20
C MET A 1 13.58 12.61 -38.27
N GLY A 2 14.21 11.44 -38.34
CA GLY A 2 13.76 10.22 -37.68
C GLY A 2 14.38 10.08 -36.29
N LEU A 3 13.57 9.59 -35.37
CA LEU A 3 14.04 8.98 -34.14
C LEU A 3 13.44 7.58 -34.12
N SER A 4 14.26 6.61 -34.52
CA SER A 4 14.05 5.19 -34.30
C SER A 4 15.20 4.68 -33.45
N SER A 5 14.89 3.66 -32.65
CA SER A 5 15.78 2.79 -31.89
C SER A 5 16.19 3.26 -30.50
N LEU A 6 15.51 2.71 -29.49
CA LEU A 6 16.12 2.33 -28.22
C LEU A 6 15.51 0.98 -27.77
N CYS A 7 15.97 -0.12 -28.40
CA CYS A 7 15.96 -1.43 -27.76
C CYS A 7 17.35 -1.66 -27.15
N PHE A 8 17.41 -1.72 -25.82
CA PHE A 8 18.64 -1.90 -25.06
C PHE A 8 19.12 -3.36 -25.19
N ALA A 9 20.11 -3.61 -26.05
CA ALA A 9 20.85 -4.86 -26.06
C ALA A 9 22.02 -4.78 -25.05
N SER A 10 21.90 -5.48 -23.92
CA SER A 10 22.96 -5.55 -22.91
C SER A 10 24.03 -6.59 -23.32
N GLY A 11 25.09 -6.13 -23.96
CA GLY A 11 26.26 -6.94 -24.29
C GLY A 11 27.15 -7.19 -23.06
N VAL A 12 27.36 -8.46 -22.70
CA VAL A 12 28.32 -8.88 -21.67
C VAL A 12 29.69 -9.10 -22.33
N SER A 13 30.63 -8.17 -22.13
CA SER A 13 32.04 -8.38 -22.43
C SER A 13 32.78 -8.88 -21.18
N LYS A 14 33.34 -10.10 -21.27
CA LYS A 14 34.27 -10.66 -20.26
C LYS A 14 35.56 -9.85 -20.21
N SER A 15 35.95 -9.43 -19.02
CA SER A 15 37.32 -9.01 -18.68
C SER A 15 37.63 -9.58 -17.29
N GLU A 16 38.60 -10.50 -17.24
CA GLU A 16 39.19 -11.00 -16.01
C GLU A 16 40.21 -9.98 -15.48
N GLY A 17 40.13 -9.68 -14.19
CA GLY A 17 41.05 -8.80 -13.47
C GLY A 17 40.83 -8.95 -11.97
N SER A 18 41.82 -9.54 -11.30
CA SER A 18 41.83 -9.99 -9.91
C SER A 18 41.83 -8.86 -8.87
N SER A 19 41.32 -9.20 -7.67
CA SER A 19 41.57 -8.64 -6.32
C SER A 19 40.63 -7.56 -5.77
N GLY A 20 39.64 -8.05 -5.00
CA GLY A 20 39.40 -7.68 -3.59
C GLY A 20 38.90 -6.28 -3.24
N SER A 21 37.61 -6.15 -2.89
CA SER A 21 37.13 -5.26 -1.83
C SER A 21 35.64 -5.50 -1.56
N LEU A 22 35.22 -5.39 -0.29
CA LEU A 22 33.86 -5.53 0.20
C LEU A 22 32.86 -4.71 -0.63
N GLY A 23 31.86 -5.40 -1.16
CA GLY A 23 30.69 -4.79 -1.74
C GLY A 23 29.68 -5.88 -2.06
N SER A 24 28.89 -6.26 -1.06
CA SER A 24 27.66 -7.02 -1.27
C SER A 24 26.76 -6.19 -2.19
N LYS A 25 26.94 -6.37 -3.49
CA LYS A 25 26.06 -5.82 -4.52
C LYS A 25 24.74 -6.55 -4.32
N LEU A 26 23.86 -5.96 -3.49
CA LEU A 26 22.48 -6.40 -3.34
C LEU A 26 21.94 -6.53 -4.76
N ASN A 27 21.72 -7.77 -5.18
CA ASN A 27 21.27 -8.05 -6.53
C ASN A 27 19.79 -7.70 -6.56
N VAL A 28 19.50 -6.41 -6.80
CA VAL A 28 18.15 -5.84 -6.83
C VAL A 28 17.24 -6.64 -7.77
N SER A 29 17.79 -7.25 -8.83
CA SER A 29 17.02 -8.11 -9.74
C SER A 29 16.59 -9.43 -9.08
N GLU A 30 17.43 -10.02 -8.23
CA GLU A 30 17.07 -11.25 -7.50
C GLU A 30 16.14 -10.94 -6.33
N GLU A 31 16.34 -9.83 -5.61
CA GLU A 31 15.38 -9.37 -4.59
C GLU A 31 14.02 -9.02 -5.21
N TYR A 32 14.03 -8.39 -6.40
CA TYR A 32 12.83 -8.13 -7.20
C TYR A 32 12.11 -9.43 -7.58
N LYS A 33 12.82 -10.42 -8.16
CA LYS A 33 12.25 -11.73 -8.51
C LYS A 33 11.72 -12.47 -7.29
N GLU A 34 12.39 -12.37 -6.15
CA GLU A 34 11.97 -13.04 -4.93
C GLU A 34 10.70 -12.42 -4.33
N ALA A 35 10.43 -11.13 -4.59
CA ALA A 35 9.16 -10.51 -4.23
C ALA A 35 7.95 -11.21 -4.91
N PHE A 36 8.12 -11.74 -6.14
CA PHE A 36 7.12 -12.54 -6.86
C PHE A 36 7.05 -14.00 -6.40
N ARG A 37 7.96 -14.48 -5.54
CA ARG A 37 7.96 -15.87 -5.07
C ARG A 37 7.44 -16.04 -3.65
N THR A 38 6.95 -14.97 -3.03
CA THR A 38 6.35 -15.08 -1.71
C THR A 38 5.13 -16.02 -1.75
N GLU A 39 5.00 -16.89 -0.75
CA GLU A 39 3.89 -17.86 -0.69
C GLU A 39 2.52 -17.18 -0.82
N SER A 40 2.38 -15.95 -0.29
CA SER A 40 1.17 -15.14 -0.43
C SER A 40 0.93 -14.63 -1.85
N TYR A 41 1.96 -14.28 -2.62
CA TYR A 41 1.83 -13.91 -4.03
C TYR A 41 1.47 -15.14 -4.87
N VAL A 42 2.18 -16.26 -4.65
CA VAL A 42 1.95 -17.52 -5.38
C VAL A 42 0.55 -18.08 -5.10
N GLN A 43 0.08 -18.03 -3.84
CA GLN A 43 -1.27 -18.48 -3.47
C GLN A 43 -2.35 -17.62 -4.13
N MET A 44 -2.19 -16.29 -4.10
CA MET A 44 -3.09 -15.34 -4.75
C MET A 44 -3.11 -15.56 -6.28
N TRP A 45 -1.94 -15.73 -6.90
CA TRP A 45 -1.80 -16.02 -8.32
C TRP A 45 -2.44 -17.36 -8.71
N THR A 46 -2.23 -18.40 -7.91
CA THR A 46 -2.77 -19.73 -8.16
C THR A 46 -4.30 -19.73 -8.05
N GLU A 47 -4.85 -19.08 -7.01
CA GLU A 47 -6.30 -18.96 -6.83
C GLU A 47 -6.97 -18.18 -7.97
N LEU A 48 -6.29 -17.14 -8.49
CA LEU A 48 -6.73 -16.39 -9.67
C LEU A 48 -6.70 -17.25 -10.94
N GLN A 49 -5.61 -17.96 -11.20
CA GLN A 49 -5.48 -18.83 -12.37
C GLN A 49 -6.55 -19.93 -12.36
N THR A 50 -6.77 -20.60 -11.23
CA THR A 50 -7.81 -21.64 -11.09
C THR A 50 -9.20 -21.08 -11.37
N LYS A 51 -9.57 -19.92 -10.81
CA LYS A 51 -10.89 -19.31 -11.02
C LYS A 51 -11.08 -18.74 -12.43
N LEU A 52 -10.02 -18.26 -13.08
CA LEU A 52 -10.04 -17.85 -14.49
C LEU A 52 -10.22 -19.05 -15.43
N ILE A 53 -9.61 -20.19 -15.10
CA ILE A 53 -9.75 -21.47 -15.83
C ILE A 53 -11.16 -22.05 -15.68
N ASP A 54 -11.70 -22.11 -14.46
CA ASP A 54 -13.07 -22.63 -14.18
C ASP A 54 -14.16 -21.85 -14.91
N ARG A 55 -13.99 -20.53 -15.03
CA ARG A 55 -14.94 -19.65 -15.74
C ARG A 55 -14.88 -19.85 -17.25
N ARG A 56 -13.71 -20.17 -17.82
CA ARG A 56 -13.54 -20.51 -19.24
C ARG A 56 -14.31 -21.78 -19.60
N HIS A 57 -14.28 -22.78 -18.72
CA HIS A 57 -15.02 -24.04 -18.90
C HIS A 57 -16.54 -23.90 -18.73
N SER A 58 -17.00 -22.97 -17.89
CA SER A 58 -18.44 -22.68 -17.72
C SER A 58 -19.06 -21.93 -18.90
N SER A 59 -18.25 -21.16 -19.64
CA SER A 59 -18.71 -20.41 -20.83
C SER A 59 -18.76 -21.24 -22.13
N SER A 60 -18.21 -22.45 -22.13
CA SER A 60 -18.25 -23.37 -23.29
C SER A 60 -19.47 -24.30 -23.33
N SER A 61 -20.34 -24.26 -22.31
CA SER A 61 -21.44 -25.21 -22.16
C SER A 61 -22.77 -24.54 -21.76
N SER A 62 -23.23 -23.57 -22.56
CA SER A 62 -24.66 -23.19 -22.57
C SER A 62 -24.97 -22.27 -23.73
N SER A 63 -25.52 -22.87 -24.79
CA SER A 63 -26.31 -22.18 -25.80
C SER A 63 -27.73 -21.94 -25.28
N SER A 64 -28.29 -20.82 -25.73
CA SER A 64 -29.70 -20.37 -25.66
C SER A 64 -30.20 -19.61 -24.42
N SER A 65 -30.83 -18.47 -24.74
CA SER A 65 -31.87 -17.73 -24.01
C SER A 65 -31.44 -16.47 -23.25
N THR A 66 -31.99 -15.36 -23.75
CA THR A 66 -32.08 -13.99 -23.27
C THR A 66 -32.33 -13.82 -21.77
N SER A 67 -31.46 -13.06 -21.09
CA SER A 67 -31.85 -11.99 -20.16
C SER A 67 -30.59 -11.29 -19.62
N SER A 68 -30.62 -9.97 -19.69
CA SER A 68 -29.60 -9.02 -19.30
C SER A 68 -29.25 -9.08 -17.81
N SER A 69 -28.04 -9.54 -17.48
CA SER A 69 -27.26 -9.11 -16.31
C SER A 69 -25.98 -9.96 -16.20
N SER A 70 -24.97 -9.65 -17.00
CA SER A 70 -23.63 -10.21 -16.79
C SER A 70 -22.94 -9.45 -15.65
N SER A 71 -23.16 -9.91 -14.43
CA SER A 71 -22.34 -9.59 -13.26
C SER A 71 -20.92 -10.13 -13.50
N THR A 72 -20.12 -9.32 -14.21
CA THR A 72 -18.69 -9.54 -14.35
C THR A 72 -18.04 -9.00 -13.08
N ILE A 73 -17.90 -9.85 -12.07
CA ILE A 73 -17.05 -9.53 -10.91
C ILE A 73 -15.63 -9.34 -11.48
N PRO A 74 -15.02 -8.15 -11.33
CA PRO A 74 -13.68 -7.93 -11.86
C PRO A 74 -12.67 -8.73 -11.02
N PRO A 75 -11.53 -9.13 -11.58
CA PRO A 75 -10.49 -9.86 -10.84
C PRO A 75 -9.97 -9.09 -9.63
N GLY A 76 -10.14 -7.76 -9.59
CA GLY A 76 -9.79 -6.89 -8.46
C GLY A 76 -10.55 -7.19 -7.16
N TYR A 77 -11.78 -7.70 -7.24
CA TYR A 77 -12.55 -8.06 -6.05
C TYR A 77 -11.92 -9.21 -5.25
N LEU A 78 -11.26 -10.15 -5.94
CA LEU A 78 -10.53 -11.27 -5.31
C LEU A 78 -9.19 -10.84 -4.70
N LEU A 79 -8.65 -9.72 -5.18
CA LEU A 79 -7.40 -9.12 -4.72
C LEU A 79 -7.59 -8.18 -3.53
N ARG A 80 -8.83 -7.96 -3.05
CA ARG A 80 -9.10 -7.14 -1.87
C ARG A 80 -9.28 -8.04 -0.63
N PRO A 81 -8.27 -8.21 0.24
CA PRO A 81 -8.53 -8.57 1.62
C PRO A 81 -9.24 -7.37 2.28
N GLN A 82 -10.56 -7.45 2.40
CA GLN A 82 -11.32 -6.55 3.24
C GLN A 82 -11.08 -6.95 4.70
N PRO A 83 -10.56 -6.05 5.56
CA PRO A 83 -11.37 -5.68 6.70
C PRO A 83 -12.59 -5.00 6.10
N GLU A 84 -13.80 -5.46 6.40
CA GLU A 84 -15.00 -4.77 5.92
C GLU A 84 -14.87 -3.28 6.29
N GLN A 85 -15.32 -2.38 5.43
CA GLN A 85 -15.28 -0.93 5.71
C GLN A 85 -15.91 -0.62 7.08
N GLU A 86 -16.84 -1.48 7.51
CA GLU A 86 -17.43 -1.56 8.83
C GLU A 86 -16.41 -1.87 9.93
N THR A 87 -15.52 -2.84 9.75
CA THR A 87 -14.38 -3.13 10.63
C THR A 87 -13.43 -1.93 10.73
N ILE A 88 -13.14 -1.24 9.63
CA ILE A 88 -12.28 -0.04 9.63
C ILE A 88 -12.97 1.11 10.40
N THR A 89 -14.26 1.33 10.17
CA THR A 89 -15.04 2.38 10.85
C THR A 89 -15.15 2.09 12.34
N GLN A 90 -15.43 0.84 12.72
CA GLN A 90 -15.41 0.37 14.10
C GLN A 90 -14.02 0.50 14.73
N LEU A 91 -12.92 0.18 14.00
CA LEU A 91 -11.55 0.41 14.47
C LEU A 91 -11.21 1.90 14.60
N VAL A 92 -11.77 2.76 13.76
CA VAL A 92 -11.56 4.21 13.86
C VAL A 92 -12.25 4.78 15.10
N GLU A 93 -13.50 4.37 15.33
CA GLU A 93 -14.30 4.77 16.50
C GLU A 93 -13.74 4.18 17.80
N ARG A 94 -13.26 2.94 17.77
CA ARG A 94 -12.74 2.23 18.95
C ARG A 94 -11.32 2.61 19.34
N PHE A 95 -10.46 3.01 18.38
CA PHE A 95 -9.02 3.18 18.63
C PHE A 95 -8.53 4.63 18.61
N ASP A 96 -9.44 5.62 18.58
CA ASP A 96 -9.12 7.06 18.56
C ASP A 96 -8.06 7.35 17.46
N CYS A 97 -8.30 6.77 16.28
CA CYS A 97 -7.32 6.66 15.22
C CYS A 97 -6.86 8.04 14.74
N HIS A 98 -5.55 8.19 14.54
CA HIS A 98 -5.03 9.42 13.98
C HIS A 98 -5.61 9.60 12.57
N ARG A 99 -6.32 10.71 12.30
CA ARG A 99 -6.96 11.04 11.00
C ARG A 99 -6.15 10.60 9.76
N LEU A 100 -4.84 10.85 9.75
CA LEU A 100 -3.94 10.43 8.64
C LEU A 100 -3.91 8.92 8.34
N LEU A 101 -4.29 8.06 9.28
CA LEU A 101 -4.44 6.62 9.03
C LEU A 101 -5.74 6.33 8.27
N ILE A 102 -6.81 7.09 8.54
CA ILE A 102 -8.06 7.05 7.75
C ILE A 102 -7.75 7.48 6.32
N ASP A 103 -7.09 8.64 6.17
CA ASP A 103 -6.68 9.16 4.86
C ASP A 103 -5.79 8.15 4.10
N TYR A 104 -4.97 7.36 4.80
CA TYR A 104 -4.18 6.25 4.23
C TYR A 104 -5.04 5.08 3.74
N PHE A 105 -6.03 4.63 4.52
CA PHE A 105 -6.90 3.55 4.09
C PHE A 105 -7.82 3.96 2.94
N GLU A 106 -8.27 5.22 2.92
CA GLU A 106 -9.05 5.79 1.82
C GLU A 106 -8.21 5.90 0.55
N SER A 107 -7.05 6.56 0.62
CA SER A 107 -6.13 6.74 -0.52
C SER A 107 -5.65 5.40 -1.10
N SER A 108 -5.38 4.39 -0.23
CA SER A 108 -5.04 3.04 -0.69
C SER A 108 -6.21 2.28 -1.31
N SER A 109 -7.45 2.62 -0.93
CA SER A 109 -8.65 2.08 -1.58
C SER A 109 -8.85 2.67 -2.98
N GLU A 110 -8.72 3.98 -3.12
CA GLU A 110 -8.79 4.66 -4.43
C GLU A 110 -7.74 4.11 -5.40
N ALA A 111 -6.52 3.85 -4.89
CA ALA A 111 -5.47 3.21 -5.67
C ALA A 111 -5.85 1.78 -6.12
N CYS A 112 -6.47 0.98 -5.25
CA CYS A 112 -7.00 -0.34 -5.64
C CYS A 112 -8.04 -0.24 -6.77
N ASP A 113 -8.93 0.75 -6.72
CA ASP A 113 -9.97 0.92 -7.74
C ASP A 113 -9.34 1.28 -9.11
N LEU A 114 -8.27 2.09 -9.11
CA LEU A 114 -7.51 2.38 -10.32
C LEU A 114 -6.75 1.16 -10.85
N CYS A 115 -6.14 0.35 -9.97
CA CYS A 115 -5.52 -0.93 -10.34
C CYS A 115 -6.54 -1.91 -10.93
N GLU A 116 -7.75 -1.98 -10.41
CA GLU A 116 -8.82 -2.84 -10.93
C GLU A 116 -9.25 -2.40 -12.34
N LEU A 117 -9.40 -1.09 -12.54
CA LEU A 117 -9.70 -0.53 -13.86
C LEU A 117 -8.57 -0.81 -14.87
N LEU A 118 -7.32 -0.74 -14.42
CA LEU A 118 -6.14 -1.04 -15.23
C LEU A 118 -6.04 -2.53 -15.58
N LEU A 119 -6.35 -3.42 -14.65
CA LEU A 119 -6.38 -4.86 -14.93
C LEU A 119 -7.46 -5.20 -15.96
N LEU A 120 -8.64 -4.58 -15.83
CA LEU A 120 -9.73 -4.73 -16.80
C LEU A 120 -9.33 -4.22 -18.19
N SER A 121 -8.61 -3.10 -18.26
CA SER A 121 -8.14 -2.55 -19.54
C SER A 121 -7.10 -3.48 -20.18
N VAL A 122 -6.14 -4.00 -19.42
CA VAL A 122 -5.15 -4.99 -19.90
C VAL A 122 -5.83 -6.24 -20.49
N GLN A 123 -6.80 -6.81 -19.79
CA GLN A 123 -7.52 -7.99 -20.27
C GLN A 123 -8.27 -7.73 -21.59
N ARG A 124 -8.95 -6.59 -21.69
CA ARG A 124 -9.64 -6.19 -22.93
C ARG A 124 -8.65 -5.93 -24.06
N THR A 125 -7.50 -5.33 -23.75
CA THR A 125 -6.44 -5.08 -24.73
C THR A 125 -5.93 -6.39 -25.33
N ARG A 126 -5.67 -7.43 -24.52
CA ARG A 126 -5.28 -8.76 -25.03
C ARG A 126 -6.31 -9.35 -25.99
N LEU A 127 -7.60 -9.26 -25.63
CA LEU A 127 -8.68 -9.77 -26.49
C LEU A 127 -8.73 -9.06 -27.85
N HIS A 128 -8.55 -7.74 -27.87
CA HIS A 128 -8.55 -6.98 -29.11
C HIS A 128 -7.27 -7.18 -29.92
N TYR A 129 -6.12 -7.22 -29.25
CA TYR A 129 -4.82 -7.42 -29.87
C TYR A 129 -4.66 -8.82 -30.50
N ALA A 130 -5.44 -9.81 -30.04
CA ALA A 130 -5.51 -11.12 -30.70
C ALA A 130 -5.88 -11.05 -32.20
N ASN A 131 -6.54 -9.98 -32.65
CA ASN A 131 -6.78 -9.75 -34.08
C ASN A 131 -5.46 -9.44 -34.82
N ILE A 132 -4.59 -8.60 -34.24
CA ILE A 132 -3.27 -8.28 -34.79
C ILE A 132 -2.39 -9.52 -34.80
N THR A 133 -2.35 -10.28 -33.71
CA THR A 133 -1.61 -11.54 -33.66
C THR A 133 -2.05 -12.53 -34.76
N ARG A 134 -3.35 -12.59 -35.10
CA ARG A 134 -3.82 -13.42 -36.22
C ARG A 134 -3.34 -12.90 -37.57
N VAL A 135 -3.31 -11.59 -37.78
CA VAL A 135 -2.76 -10.97 -39.00
C VAL A 135 -1.29 -11.34 -39.17
N ILE A 136 -0.49 -11.15 -38.11
CA ILE A 136 0.94 -11.48 -38.10
C ILE A 136 1.17 -12.97 -38.38
N LYS A 137 0.48 -13.87 -37.66
CA LYS A 137 0.58 -15.32 -37.89
C LYS A 137 0.18 -15.72 -39.31
N THR A 138 -0.87 -15.10 -39.85
CA THR A 138 -1.30 -15.38 -41.23
C THR A 138 -0.22 -14.92 -42.23
N SER A 139 0.52 -13.84 -41.95
CA SER A 139 1.58 -13.35 -42.85
C SER A 139 2.84 -14.20 -42.89
N GLN A 140 3.16 -14.86 -41.78
CA GLN A 140 4.35 -15.71 -41.66
C GLN A 140 4.13 -17.10 -42.28
N GLY A 141 2.88 -17.55 -42.41
CA GLY A 141 2.52 -18.90 -42.85
C GLY A 141 2.29 -19.06 -44.36
N VAL A 142 2.58 -18.06 -45.19
CA VAL A 142 2.31 -18.11 -46.64
C VAL A 142 3.44 -17.49 -47.45
N GLU A 143 3.81 -18.16 -48.54
CA GLU A 143 4.66 -17.61 -49.60
C GLU A 143 3.82 -16.65 -50.47
N GLY A 144 3.57 -15.44 -49.96
CA GLY A 144 2.89 -14.37 -50.68
C GLY A 144 1.41 -14.15 -50.30
N PHE A 145 0.90 -12.96 -50.65
CA PHE A 145 -0.45 -12.53 -50.30
C PHE A 145 -1.45 -12.95 -51.39
N THR A 146 -2.09 -14.12 -51.23
CA THR A 146 -3.22 -14.48 -52.10
C THR A 146 -4.45 -13.63 -51.77
N CYS A 147 -5.37 -13.45 -52.72
CA CYS A 147 -6.61 -12.68 -52.53
C CYS A 147 -7.41 -13.13 -51.27
N LYS A 148 -7.47 -14.44 -51.00
CA LYS A 148 -8.16 -14.98 -49.80
C LYS A 148 -7.43 -14.63 -48.50
N VAL A 149 -6.10 -14.69 -48.49
CA VAL A 149 -5.25 -14.33 -47.35
C VAL A 149 -5.39 -12.84 -47.04
N SER A 150 -5.23 -11.99 -48.06
CA SER A 150 -5.38 -10.54 -47.93
C SER A 150 -6.77 -10.17 -47.39
N ALA A 151 -7.84 -10.78 -47.92
CA ALA A 151 -9.20 -10.54 -47.45
C ALA A 151 -9.42 -10.94 -45.98
N ARG A 152 -8.76 -12.00 -45.49
CA ARG A 152 -8.80 -12.37 -44.06
C ARG A 152 -8.08 -11.32 -43.21
N MET A 153 -6.89 -10.89 -43.62
CA MET A 153 -6.11 -9.90 -42.87
C MET A 153 -6.82 -8.55 -42.79
N TYR A 154 -7.38 -8.06 -43.90
CA TYR A 154 -8.17 -6.83 -43.89
C TYR A 154 -9.38 -6.91 -42.95
N ARG A 155 -10.01 -8.08 -42.83
CA ARG A 155 -11.12 -8.29 -41.89
C ARG A 155 -10.68 -8.17 -40.44
N ASP A 156 -9.55 -8.78 -40.08
CA ASP A 156 -8.99 -8.73 -38.73
C ASP A 156 -8.48 -7.31 -38.39
N LEU A 157 -7.80 -6.63 -39.33
CA LEU A 157 -7.40 -5.22 -39.20
C LEU A 157 -8.61 -4.30 -39.06
N ALA A 158 -9.67 -4.51 -39.84
CA ALA A 158 -10.91 -3.73 -39.73
C ALA A 158 -11.61 -3.97 -38.39
N SER A 159 -11.59 -5.20 -37.88
CA SER A 159 -12.09 -5.50 -36.56
C SER A 159 -11.29 -4.76 -35.48
N TYR A 160 -9.96 -4.82 -35.51
CA TYR A 160 -9.10 -4.11 -34.57
C TYR A 160 -9.30 -2.58 -34.61
N ALA A 161 -9.26 -1.98 -35.80
CA ALA A 161 -9.37 -0.53 -35.99
C ALA A 161 -10.71 0.06 -35.50
N ARG A 162 -11.80 -0.72 -35.50
CA ARG A 162 -13.13 -0.24 -35.08
C ARG A 162 -13.29 -0.11 -33.56
N HIS A 163 -12.54 -0.87 -32.77
CA HIS A 163 -12.73 -0.88 -31.32
C HIS A 163 -11.98 0.29 -30.67
N ALA A 164 -12.59 0.91 -29.66
CA ALA A 164 -11.88 1.86 -28.80
C ALA A 164 -10.72 1.14 -28.10
N ASN A 165 -9.59 1.84 -27.89
CA ASN A 165 -8.47 1.26 -27.18
C ASN A 165 -8.84 1.10 -25.70
N PRO A 166 -8.86 -0.11 -25.13
CA PRO A 166 -9.27 -0.30 -23.74
C PRO A 166 -8.36 0.42 -22.74
N LEU A 167 -7.09 0.64 -23.06
CA LEU A 167 -6.18 1.39 -22.19
C LEU A 167 -6.61 2.86 -22.00
N SER A 168 -7.39 3.42 -22.94
CA SER A 168 -7.96 4.76 -22.79
C SER A 168 -8.99 4.89 -21.66
N LEU A 169 -9.47 3.77 -21.11
CA LEU A 169 -10.31 3.75 -19.90
C LEU A 169 -9.58 4.34 -18.69
N VAL A 170 -8.26 4.16 -18.63
CA VAL A 170 -7.42 4.73 -17.59
C VAL A 170 -6.69 5.94 -18.16
N ARG A 171 -7.14 7.13 -17.80
CA ARG A 171 -6.57 8.38 -18.32
C ARG A 171 -5.33 8.77 -17.51
N PRO A 172 -4.32 9.42 -18.14
CA PRO A 172 -3.15 9.94 -17.42
C PRO A 172 -3.49 10.84 -16.22
N VAL A 173 -4.61 11.57 -16.29
CA VAL A 173 -5.09 12.42 -15.19
C VAL A 173 -5.41 11.61 -13.93
N GLN A 174 -5.92 10.38 -14.05
CA GLN A 174 -6.25 9.55 -12.89
C GLN A 174 -4.98 9.06 -12.18
N PHE A 175 -3.93 8.72 -12.94
CA PHE A 175 -2.61 8.44 -12.37
C PHE A 175 -2.05 9.66 -11.64
N GLN A 176 -2.20 10.85 -12.23
CA GLN A 176 -1.73 12.10 -11.62
C GLN A 176 -2.50 12.45 -10.34
N GLU A 177 -3.81 12.23 -10.30
CA GLU A 177 -4.65 12.44 -9.11
C GLU A 177 -4.21 11.54 -7.95
N VAL A 178 -4.07 10.23 -8.19
CA VAL A 178 -3.58 9.27 -7.19
C VAL A 178 -2.16 9.63 -6.75
N HIS A 179 -1.25 9.96 -7.68
CA HIS A 179 0.12 10.36 -7.35
C HIS A 179 0.17 11.60 -6.46
N ASN A 180 -0.57 12.66 -6.82
CA ASN A 180 -0.57 13.92 -6.09
C ASN A 180 -1.20 13.76 -4.70
N GLY A 181 -2.34 13.06 -4.61
CA GLY A 181 -3.00 12.75 -3.34
C GLY A 181 -2.07 11.99 -2.39
N ASN A 182 -1.43 10.93 -2.88
CA ASN A 182 -0.51 10.13 -2.07
C ASN A 182 0.77 10.89 -1.71
N THR A 183 1.29 11.76 -2.58
CA THR A 183 2.45 12.61 -2.28
C THR A 183 2.15 13.60 -1.14
N LEU A 184 0.96 14.21 -1.16
CA LEU A 184 0.50 15.07 -0.08
C LEU A 184 0.37 14.27 1.22
N LEU A 185 -0.28 13.12 1.16
CA LEU A 185 -0.46 12.24 2.32
C LEU A 185 0.88 11.79 2.92
N LEU A 186 1.84 11.35 2.09
CA LEU A 186 3.18 10.95 2.53
C LEU A 186 3.89 12.09 3.28
N ARG A 187 3.77 13.32 2.77
CA ARG A 187 4.33 14.51 3.41
C ARG A 187 3.70 14.74 4.78
N GLU A 188 2.38 14.60 4.90
CA GLU A 188 1.66 14.79 6.16
C GLU A 188 1.96 13.71 7.19
N LEU A 189 1.94 12.43 6.80
CA LEU A 189 2.36 11.29 7.62
C LEU A 189 3.77 11.50 8.17
N THR A 190 4.72 11.86 7.30
CA THR A 190 6.12 12.10 7.66
C THR A 190 6.26 13.30 8.60
N ARG A 191 5.57 14.41 8.32
CA ARG A 191 5.59 15.62 9.16
C ARG A 191 5.04 15.32 10.54
N LYS A 192 3.90 14.62 10.62
CA LYS A 192 3.26 14.27 11.90
C LYS A 192 4.14 13.31 12.70
N LYS A 193 4.71 12.28 12.08
CA LYS A 193 5.70 11.38 12.71
C LYS A 193 6.87 12.16 13.31
N LYS A 194 7.48 13.07 12.54
CA LYS A 194 8.57 13.95 13.02
C LYS A 194 8.12 14.82 14.20
N SER A 195 6.90 15.36 14.16
CA SER A 195 6.33 16.16 15.25
C SER A 195 6.16 15.35 16.54
N ILE A 196 5.55 14.17 16.45
CA ILE A 196 5.32 13.29 17.61
C ILE A 196 6.66 12.82 18.20
N ARG A 197 7.61 12.41 17.37
CA ARG A 197 8.96 12.02 17.81
C ARG A 197 9.68 13.15 18.54
N ARG A 198 9.54 14.41 18.07
CA ARG A 198 10.10 15.59 18.77
C ARG A 198 9.45 15.79 20.14
N ARG A 199 8.11 15.70 20.22
CA ARG A 199 7.38 15.81 21.50
C ARG A 199 7.74 14.70 22.49
N ALA A 200 7.82 13.45 22.04
CA ALA A 200 8.23 12.32 22.87
C ALA A 200 9.65 12.52 23.44
N LYS A 201 10.60 12.99 22.61
CA LYS A 201 11.95 13.35 23.06
C LYS A 201 11.93 14.47 24.12
N ALA A 202 11.19 15.55 23.87
CA ALA A 202 11.05 16.65 24.83
C ALA A 202 10.46 16.17 26.16
N ASN A 203 9.41 15.34 26.12
CA ASN A 203 8.79 14.75 27.32
C ASN A 203 9.74 13.82 28.09
N ARG A 204 10.67 13.12 27.41
CA ARG A 204 11.71 12.33 28.08
C ARG A 204 12.75 13.22 28.75
N ILE A 205 13.19 14.31 28.09
CA ILE A 205 14.16 15.26 28.65
C ILE A 205 13.57 15.98 29.86
N LEU A 206 12.36 16.52 29.73
CA LEU A 206 11.67 17.22 30.81
C LEU A 206 11.52 16.34 32.05
N ARG A 207 11.27 15.04 31.87
CA ARG A 207 11.22 14.09 32.99
C ARG A 207 12.56 13.82 33.63
N LYS A 208 13.64 13.69 32.84
CA LYS A 208 15.00 13.54 33.40
C LYS A 208 15.38 14.76 34.24
N VAL A 209 15.15 15.97 33.73
CA VAL A 209 15.48 17.23 34.41
C VAL A 209 14.56 17.47 35.61
N GLY A 210 13.25 17.24 35.47
CA GLY A 210 12.29 17.38 36.56
C GLY A 210 12.54 16.43 37.72
N GLY A 211 13.03 15.21 37.45
CA GLY A 211 13.49 14.28 38.48
C GLY A 211 14.67 14.84 39.28
N CYS A 212 15.71 15.35 38.61
CA CYS A 212 16.85 15.97 39.27
C CYS A 212 16.46 17.22 40.07
N GLY A 213 15.60 18.07 39.51
CA GLY A 213 15.11 19.28 40.19
C GLY A 213 14.36 18.98 41.49
N LEU A 214 13.56 17.90 41.52
CA LEU A 214 12.87 17.48 42.73
C LEU A 214 13.84 17.00 43.83
N VAL A 215 14.91 16.29 43.46
CA VAL A 215 15.95 15.84 44.41
C VAL A 215 16.69 17.04 44.99
N VAL A 216 17.10 18.00 44.17
CA VAL A 216 17.78 19.23 44.62
C VAL A 216 16.90 20.04 45.57
N LEU A 217 15.61 20.19 45.24
CA LEU A 217 14.65 20.87 46.13
C LEU A 217 14.48 20.13 47.46
N HIS A 218 14.43 18.79 47.45
CA HIS A 218 14.35 18.01 48.68
C HIS A 218 15.61 18.14 49.55
N MET A 219 16.79 18.08 48.94
CA MET A 219 18.06 18.22 49.66
C MET A 219 18.19 19.61 50.29
N THR A 220 17.86 20.67 49.54
CA THR A 220 17.88 22.05 50.06
C THR A 220 16.90 22.23 51.22
N LEU A 221 15.67 21.72 51.12
CA LEU A 221 14.69 21.76 52.22
C LEU A 221 15.19 21.04 53.48
N VAL A 222 15.78 19.85 53.34
CA VAL A 222 16.33 19.09 54.49
C VAL A 222 17.47 19.86 55.16
N VAL A 223 18.37 20.44 54.38
CA VAL A 223 19.48 21.26 54.90
C VAL A 223 18.94 22.52 55.61
N SER A 224 17.98 23.24 55.02
CA SER A 224 17.36 24.41 55.66
C SER A 224 16.68 24.05 56.98
N MET A 225 15.95 22.93 57.05
CA MET A 225 15.32 22.46 58.29
C MET A 225 16.36 22.11 59.37
N LEU A 226 17.49 21.51 59.00
CA LEU A 226 18.57 21.19 59.94
C LEU A 226 19.20 22.46 60.53
N VAL A 227 19.45 23.47 59.70
CA VAL A 227 19.98 24.78 60.14
C VAL A 227 19.01 25.46 61.12
N ILE A 228 17.71 25.48 60.82
CA ILE A 228 16.68 26.06 61.71
C ILE A 228 16.63 25.30 63.06
N ALA A 229 16.72 23.96 63.04
CA ALA A 229 16.72 23.16 64.25
C ALA A 229 17.97 23.43 65.13
N LEU A 230 19.15 23.54 64.52
CA LEU A 230 20.40 23.87 65.22
C LEU A 230 20.34 25.28 65.84
N HIS A 231 19.81 26.27 65.13
CA HIS A 231 19.67 27.63 65.65
C HIS A 231 18.55 27.77 66.69
N SER A 232 17.49 26.95 66.62
CA SER A 232 16.44 26.92 67.67
C SER A 232 16.97 26.39 69.00
N PHE A 233 18.04 25.60 69.02
CA PHE A 233 18.69 25.15 70.25
C PHE A 233 19.47 26.27 70.96
N VAL A 234 19.84 27.33 70.25
CA VAL A 234 20.50 28.54 70.79
C VAL A 234 19.47 29.58 71.25
N GLY A 235 18.18 29.38 70.99
CA GLY A 235 17.10 30.32 71.28
C GLY A 235 15.90 29.70 71.99
N ILE A 236 16.11 29.03 73.13
CA ILE A 236 15.02 28.82 74.09
C ILE A 236 15.02 29.99 75.07
N VAL A 237 14.33 31.08 74.73
CA VAL A 237 13.51 31.87 75.67
C VAL A 237 12.39 32.56 74.87
N ALA A 238 11.15 32.24 75.26
CA ALA A 238 9.88 32.95 75.01
C ALA A 238 9.24 32.90 73.60
N ALA A 239 8.46 31.84 73.32
CA ALA A 239 6.98 31.91 73.33
C ALA A 239 6.37 30.67 72.61
N PRO A 240 5.33 30.02 73.17
CA PRO A 240 4.71 28.84 72.57
C PRO A 240 3.49 29.24 71.74
N ALA A 241 3.52 29.06 70.42
CA ALA A 241 2.28 28.98 69.64
C ALA A 241 2.53 28.33 68.28
N ILE A 242 1.62 27.42 67.91
CA ILE A 242 1.41 26.83 66.59
C ILE A 242 2.35 25.65 66.24
N VAL A 243 2.18 24.52 66.94
CA VAL A 243 2.40 23.21 66.31
C VAL A 243 1.20 22.32 66.60
N GLY A 244 0.27 22.32 65.66
CA GLY A 244 -0.89 21.43 65.63
C GLY A 244 -1.53 21.36 64.25
N CYS A 245 -0.76 21.63 63.18
CA CYS A 245 -1.25 21.44 61.82
C CYS A 245 -0.95 20.00 61.38
N SER A 246 -2.03 19.23 61.24
CA SER A 246 -2.16 17.86 60.74
C SER A 246 -1.53 17.61 59.36
N SER A 247 -0.20 17.60 59.29
CA SER A 247 0.54 17.37 58.04
C SER A 247 0.64 15.89 57.64
N SER A 248 0.30 14.95 58.53
CA SER A 248 0.34 13.50 58.28
C SER A 248 -0.70 13.02 57.26
N CYS A 249 -1.81 13.75 57.05
CA CYS A 249 -2.85 13.37 56.09
C CYS A 249 -2.59 13.86 54.65
N LEU A 250 -1.66 14.81 54.45
CA LEU A 250 -1.34 15.35 53.11
C LEU A 250 -0.30 14.51 52.36
N LEU A 251 0.49 13.68 53.05
CA LEU A 251 1.51 12.82 52.42
C LEU A 251 0.88 11.55 51.80
N ALA A 252 -0.11 10.94 52.45
CA ALA A 252 -0.79 9.75 51.95
C ALA A 252 -1.64 10.03 50.68
N LYS A 253 -2.30 11.19 50.59
CA LYS A 253 -3.03 11.62 49.36
C LYS A 253 -2.09 12.07 48.23
N LYS A 254 -0.87 12.55 48.54
CA LYS A 254 0.14 12.95 47.55
C LYS A 254 0.86 11.77 46.89
N GLY A 255 1.04 10.64 47.60
CA GLY A 255 1.63 9.41 47.03
C GLY A 255 0.84 8.86 45.84
N LYS A 256 -0.50 8.81 45.97
CA LYS A 256 -1.42 8.39 44.88
C LYS A 256 -1.38 9.35 43.69
N ARG A 257 -1.30 10.67 43.92
CA ARG A 257 -1.19 11.68 42.83
C ARG A 257 0.16 11.61 42.10
N ARG A 258 1.27 11.39 42.81
CA ARG A 258 2.60 11.25 42.21
C ARG A 258 2.71 9.97 41.37
N ALA A 259 2.21 8.83 41.87
CA ALA A 259 2.16 7.59 41.10
C ALA A 259 1.28 7.75 39.85
N SER A 260 0.10 8.36 39.98
CA SER A 260 -0.81 8.64 38.86
C SER A 260 -0.15 9.51 37.78
N LEU A 261 0.60 10.56 38.13
CA LEU A 261 1.24 11.46 37.17
C LEU A 261 2.43 10.81 36.44
N VAL A 262 3.19 9.95 37.13
CA VAL A 262 4.28 9.16 36.52
C VAL A 262 3.72 8.09 35.58
N ILE A 263 2.66 7.38 35.99
CA ILE A 263 1.97 6.37 35.17
C ILE A 263 1.36 7.04 33.93
N HIS A 264 0.64 8.15 34.09
CA HIS A 264 0.02 8.88 32.99
C HIS A 264 1.05 9.47 32.02
N GLY A 265 2.20 9.95 32.52
CA GLY A 265 3.30 10.41 31.68
C GLY A 265 4.00 9.28 30.91
N ARG A 266 4.13 8.08 31.49
CA ARG A 266 4.71 6.90 30.84
C ARG A 266 3.78 6.39 29.73
N LEU A 267 2.49 6.27 30.05
CA LEU A 267 1.40 5.91 29.13
C LEU A 267 1.34 6.85 27.92
N ASN A 268 1.53 8.16 28.14
CA ASN A 268 1.49 9.13 27.05
C ASN A 268 2.66 8.96 26.05
N VAL A 269 3.85 8.58 26.52
CA VAL A 269 5.01 8.37 25.63
C VAL A 269 5.00 7.03 24.92
N SER A 270 4.53 5.96 25.56
CA SER A 270 4.28 4.69 24.87
C SER A 270 3.22 4.86 23.77
N LEU A 271 2.13 5.59 24.05
CA LEU A 271 1.12 5.93 23.05
C LEU A 271 1.71 6.73 21.88
N MET A 272 2.53 7.74 22.14
CA MET A 272 3.22 8.51 21.10
C MET A 272 4.15 7.65 20.23
N GLU A 273 4.84 6.69 20.83
CA GLU A 273 5.71 5.75 20.11
C GLU A 273 4.91 4.81 19.21
N ARG A 274 3.77 4.31 19.71
CA ARG A 274 2.83 3.50 18.91
C ARG A 274 2.30 4.26 17.71
N VAL A 275 1.78 5.48 17.92
CA VAL A 275 1.32 6.33 16.81
C VAL A 275 2.45 6.62 15.83
N CYS A 276 3.70 6.77 16.30
CA CYS A 276 4.84 6.90 15.39
C CYS A 276 5.07 5.66 14.52
N ARG A 277 4.90 4.44 15.04
CA ARG A 277 5.06 3.20 14.28
C ARG A 277 3.94 3.05 13.25
N GLN A 278 2.69 3.30 13.63
CA GLN A 278 1.54 3.29 12.73
C GLN A 278 1.74 4.26 11.55
N LEU A 279 2.13 5.52 11.84
CA LEU A 279 2.42 6.52 10.81
C LEU A 279 3.66 6.17 9.98
N ASP A 280 4.63 5.44 10.53
CA ASP A 280 5.81 4.97 9.78
C ASP A 280 5.44 3.87 8.77
N LEU A 281 4.62 2.91 9.19
CA LEU A 281 4.12 1.84 8.33
C LEU A 281 3.25 2.41 7.20
N ALA A 282 2.32 3.31 7.53
CA ALA A 282 1.48 3.99 6.53
C ALA A 282 2.34 4.82 5.56
N ALA A 283 3.35 5.55 6.05
CA ALA A 283 4.25 6.33 5.20
C ALA A 283 5.07 5.43 4.25
N LYS A 284 5.57 4.28 4.72
CA LYS A 284 6.26 3.31 3.87
C LYS A 284 5.35 2.75 2.79
N GLY A 285 4.13 2.33 3.15
CA GLY A 285 3.13 1.86 2.20
C GLY A 285 2.79 2.92 1.15
N THR A 286 2.57 4.16 1.57
CA THR A 286 2.29 5.30 0.67
C THR A 286 3.46 5.59 -0.27
N PHE A 287 4.70 5.52 0.23
CA PHE A 287 5.89 5.72 -0.60
C PHE A 287 6.02 4.64 -1.68
N ILE A 288 5.83 3.36 -1.33
CA ILE A 288 5.90 2.28 -2.32
C ILE A 288 4.78 2.44 -3.36
N LEU A 289 3.57 2.75 -2.91
CA LEU A 289 2.42 3.01 -3.77
C LEU A 289 2.70 4.08 -4.83
N ILE A 290 3.30 5.22 -4.45
CA ILE A 290 3.66 6.28 -5.40
C ILE A 290 4.60 5.74 -6.50
N ASN A 291 5.62 4.97 -6.13
CA ASN A 291 6.59 4.43 -7.10
C ASN A 291 5.97 3.37 -8.03
N ASP A 292 5.08 2.52 -7.50
CA ASP A 292 4.35 1.54 -8.30
C ASP A 292 3.49 2.25 -9.35
N PHE A 293 2.77 3.31 -8.95
CA PHE A 293 1.93 4.09 -9.86
C PHE A 293 2.74 4.88 -10.91
N ASP A 294 3.92 5.38 -10.57
CA ASP A 294 4.80 6.02 -11.56
C ASP A 294 5.25 5.02 -12.64
N THR A 295 5.54 3.78 -12.25
CA THR A 295 5.91 2.70 -13.17
C THR A 295 4.74 2.30 -14.06
N MET A 296 3.59 1.99 -13.44
CA MET A 296 2.36 1.63 -14.17
C MET A 296 1.90 2.73 -15.12
N SER A 297 1.98 4.01 -14.71
CA SER A 297 1.59 5.16 -15.53
C SER A 297 2.42 5.25 -16.82
N ARG A 298 3.75 5.03 -16.71
CA ARG A 298 4.66 5.04 -17.87
C ARG A 298 4.37 3.90 -18.82
N LEU A 299 4.21 2.67 -18.30
CA LEU A 299 3.87 1.48 -19.10
C LEU A 299 2.51 1.64 -19.80
N ALA A 300 1.48 2.03 -19.04
CA ALA A 300 0.14 2.25 -19.58
C ALA A 300 0.12 3.34 -20.66
N THR A 301 0.86 4.44 -20.47
CA THR A 301 0.98 5.50 -21.48
C THR A 301 1.68 5.01 -22.75
N SER A 302 2.78 4.27 -22.60
CA SER A 302 3.53 3.68 -23.72
C SER A 302 2.65 2.74 -24.54
N LEU A 303 2.02 1.76 -23.87
CA LEU A 303 1.12 0.80 -24.50
C LEU A 303 -0.10 1.46 -25.14
N ASN A 304 -0.64 2.53 -24.53
CA ASN A 304 -1.75 3.26 -25.10
C ASN A 304 -1.36 3.95 -26.42
N ASN A 305 -0.19 4.59 -26.46
CA ASN A 305 0.31 5.26 -27.66
C ASN A 305 0.58 4.26 -28.78
N GLU A 306 1.19 3.12 -28.48
CA GLU A 306 1.49 2.07 -29.46
C GLU A 306 0.20 1.44 -30.02
N ALA A 307 -0.79 1.17 -29.15
CA ALA A 307 -2.09 0.66 -29.59
C ALA A 307 -2.84 1.66 -30.48
N GLU A 308 -2.81 2.95 -30.16
CA GLU A 308 -3.42 3.98 -31.01
C GLU A 308 -2.68 4.12 -32.34
N HIS A 309 -1.35 4.03 -32.35
CA HIS A 309 -0.55 3.99 -33.58
C HIS A 309 -0.93 2.80 -34.47
N SER A 310 -0.92 1.59 -33.92
CA SER A 310 -1.31 0.35 -34.58
C SER A 310 -2.75 0.42 -35.15
N LYS A 311 -3.67 1.08 -34.44
CA LYS A 311 -5.04 1.30 -34.92
C LYS A 311 -5.09 2.25 -36.11
N VAL A 312 -4.31 3.34 -36.10
CA VAL A 312 -4.21 4.26 -37.24
C VAL A 312 -3.67 3.54 -38.47
N LEU A 313 -2.62 2.73 -38.32
CA LEU A 313 -2.07 1.90 -39.40
C LEU A 313 -3.11 0.92 -39.94
N SER A 314 -3.80 0.21 -39.05
CA SER A 314 -4.86 -0.74 -39.41
C SER A 314 -6.01 -0.06 -40.16
N ALA A 315 -6.48 1.10 -39.69
CA ALA A 315 -7.54 1.87 -40.34
C ALA A 315 -7.12 2.37 -41.72
N MET A 316 -5.89 2.88 -41.85
CA MET A 316 -5.32 3.33 -43.13
C MET A 316 -5.21 2.17 -44.13
N CYS A 317 -4.75 1.01 -43.67
CA CYS A 317 -4.64 -0.20 -44.49
C CYS A 317 -6.01 -0.64 -45.02
N VAL A 318 -7.02 -0.70 -44.15
CA VAL A 318 -8.39 -1.10 -44.49
C VAL A 318 -9.05 -0.14 -45.49
N ARG A 319 -8.82 1.17 -45.37
CA ARG A 319 -9.31 2.16 -46.33
C ARG A 319 -8.72 1.99 -47.73
N ASN A 320 -7.51 1.44 -47.80
CA ASN A 320 -6.76 1.22 -49.04
C ASN A 320 -6.65 -0.27 -49.38
N ASN A 321 -7.74 -1.03 -49.19
CA ASN A 321 -7.76 -2.50 -49.27
C ASN A 321 -7.39 -3.13 -50.63
N LYS A 322 -7.14 -2.33 -51.66
CA LYS A 322 -6.63 -2.76 -52.97
C LYS A 322 -5.11 -2.62 -53.09
N ASN A 323 -4.43 -2.06 -52.09
CA ASN A 323 -3.01 -1.81 -52.09
C ASN A 323 -2.28 -2.89 -51.25
N GLU A 324 -1.88 -3.98 -51.92
CA GLU A 324 -1.19 -5.09 -51.26
C GLU A 324 0.19 -4.72 -50.72
N GLU A 325 0.89 -3.78 -51.36
CA GLU A 325 2.19 -3.30 -50.85
C GLU A 325 2.01 -2.54 -49.53
N LEU A 326 0.95 -1.73 -49.42
CA LEU A 326 0.60 -1.08 -48.15
C LEU A 326 0.22 -2.10 -47.07
N LEU A 327 -0.53 -3.16 -47.42
CA LEU A 327 -0.80 -4.25 -46.49
C LEU A 327 0.49 -4.90 -46.01
N ARG A 328 1.43 -5.19 -46.91
CA ARG A 328 2.73 -5.78 -46.57
C ARG A 328 3.56 -4.89 -45.64
N LEU A 329 3.56 -3.58 -45.89
CA LEU A 329 4.26 -2.60 -45.04
C LEU A 329 3.63 -2.51 -43.65
N VAL A 330 2.31 -2.42 -43.56
CA VAL A 330 1.59 -2.35 -42.27
C VAL A 330 1.78 -3.64 -41.48
N VAL A 331 1.70 -4.80 -42.12
CA VAL A 331 1.91 -6.09 -41.46
C VAL A 331 3.36 -6.22 -40.95
N ARG A 332 4.35 -5.74 -41.71
CA ARG A 332 5.75 -5.71 -41.27
C ARG A 332 5.90 -4.84 -40.02
N GLU A 333 5.39 -3.60 -40.05
CA GLU A 333 5.47 -2.69 -38.91
C GLU A 333 4.82 -3.30 -37.65
N LEU A 334 3.63 -3.89 -37.78
CA LEU A 334 2.95 -4.58 -36.68
C LEU A 334 3.75 -5.78 -36.16
N CYS A 335 4.44 -6.51 -37.05
CA CYS A 335 5.28 -7.64 -36.67
C CYS A 335 6.55 -7.19 -35.93
N ASP A 336 7.14 -6.07 -36.32
CA ASP A 336 8.39 -5.55 -35.74
C ASP A 336 8.21 -5.13 -34.27
N HIS A 337 7.01 -4.68 -33.89
CA HIS A 337 6.70 -4.25 -32.51
C HIS A 337 5.95 -5.30 -31.66
N ASP A 338 5.51 -6.42 -32.24
CA ASP A 338 4.58 -7.37 -31.61
C ASP A 338 5.08 -7.94 -30.27
N ALA A 339 6.31 -8.44 -30.26
CA ALA A 339 6.89 -9.08 -29.09
C ALA A 339 7.08 -8.07 -27.94
N CYS A 340 7.60 -6.88 -28.23
CA CYS A 340 7.81 -5.84 -27.24
C CYS A 340 6.49 -5.33 -26.66
N TYR A 341 5.47 -5.16 -27.51
CA TYR A 341 4.14 -4.75 -27.06
C TYR A 341 3.51 -5.76 -26.10
N LEU A 342 3.59 -7.05 -26.43
CA LEU A 342 3.04 -8.12 -25.58
C LEU A 342 3.82 -8.27 -24.26
N GLU A 343 5.15 -8.15 -24.29
CA GLU A 343 6.01 -8.15 -23.10
C GLU A 343 5.68 -6.98 -22.17
N GLN A 344 5.57 -5.75 -22.70
CA GLN A 344 5.18 -4.59 -21.89
C GLN A 344 3.76 -4.72 -21.32
N LEU A 345 2.84 -5.35 -22.06
CA LEU A 345 1.47 -5.59 -21.60
C LEU A 345 1.42 -6.62 -20.46
N GLU A 346 2.29 -7.61 -20.49
CA GLU A 346 2.52 -8.56 -19.39
C GLU A 346 3.18 -7.88 -18.19
N GLU A 347 4.25 -7.10 -18.40
CA GLU A 347 4.93 -6.31 -17.38
C GLU A 347 3.96 -5.35 -16.65
N LEU A 348 3.07 -4.68 -17.40
CA LEU A 348 2.02 -3.84 -16.82
C LEU A 348 1.09 -4.65 -15.91
N GLU A 349 0.68 -5.85 -16.35
CA GLU A 349 -0.20 -6.71 -15.55
C GLU A 349 0.49 -7.17 -14.26
N GLU A 350 1.74 -7.59 -14.36
CA GLU A 350 2.57 -8.00 -13.22
C GLU A 350 2.70 -6.87 -12.19
N HIS A 351 2.97 -5.64 -12.64
CA HIS A 351 3.03 -4.48 -11.76
C HIS A 351 1.68 -4.17 -11.09
N VAL A 352 0.56 -4.37 -11.77
CA VAL A 352 -0.77 -4.23 -11.17
C VAL A 352 -0.96 -5.25 -10.03
N TYR A 353 -0.60 -6.52 -10.23
CA TYR A 353 -0.70 -7.54 -9.19
C TYR A 353 0.24 -7.28 -8.01
N LEU A 354 1.48 -6.87 -8.29
CA LEU A 354 2.42 -6.46 -7.25
C LEU A 354 1.89 -5.28 -6.44
N CYS A 355 1.29 -4.29 -7.10
CA CYS A 355 0.73 -3.13 -6.44
C CYS A 355 -0.40 -3.54 -5.48
N PHE A 356 -1.33 -4.39 -5.93
CA PHE A 356 -2.36 -4.97 -5.06
C PHE A 356 -1.76 -5.68 -3.86
N HIS A 357 -0.81 -6.58 -4.09
CA HIS A 357 -0.14 -7.31 -3.02
C HIS A 357 0.49 -6.36 -1.99
N THR A 358 1.19 -5.34 -2.46
CA THR A 358 1.89 -4.37 -1.62
C THR A 358 0.94 -3.46 -0.84
N ILE A 359 -0.14 -2.99 -1.45
CA ILE A 359 -1.20 -2.24 -0.79
C ILE A 359 -1.77 -3.08 0.37
N ASN A 360 -2.15 -4.31 0.08
CA ASN A 360 -2.77 -5.20 1.05
C ASN A 360 -1.85 -5.56 2.21
N ARG A 361 -0.60 -5.88 1.89
CA ARG A 361 0.42 -6.15 2.89
C ARG A 361 0.66 -4.94 3.79
N SER A 362 0.72 -3.74 3.21
CA SER A 362 0.91 -2.50 3.97
C SER A 362 -0.30 -2.19 4.87
N ARG A 363 -1.53 -2.35 4.37
CA ARG A 363 -2.77 -2.20 5.15
C ARG A 363 -2.79 -3.16 6.34
N ARG A 364 -2.41 -4.42 6.13
CA ARG A 364 -2.31 -5.43 7.19
C ARG A 364 -1.30 -5.04 8.27
N PHE A 365 -0.11 -4.57 7.89
CA PHE A 365 0.89 -4.12 8.88
C PHE A 365 0.38 -2.93 9.70
N VAL A 366 -0.26 -1.95 9.07
CA VAL A 366 -0.85 -0.81 9.78
C VAL A 366 -1.93 -1.27 10.76
N MET A 367 -2.83 -2.16 10.33
CA MET A 367 -3.87 -2.72 11.19
C MET A 367 -3.31 -3.54 12.36
N GLN A 368 -2.32 -4.39 12.13
CA GLN A 368 -1.69 -5.17 13.19
C GLN A 368 -1.10 -4.25 14.26
N GLU A 369 -0.41 -3.18 13.86
CA GLU A 369 0.13 -2.19 14.79
C GLU A 369 -0.98 -1.37 15.50
N MET A 370 -2.17 -1.25 14.91
CA MET A 370 -3.34 -0.67 15.57
C MET A 370 -3.91 -1.62 16.62
N MET A 371 -4.00 -2.92 16.33
CA MET A 371 -4.57 -3.95 17.20
C MET A 371 -3.66 -4.32 18.38
N ILE A 372 -2.34 -4.41 18.18
CA ILE A 372 -1.34 -4.63 19.27
C ILE A 372 -1.48 -3.57 20.37
N GLY A 373 -1.97 -2.38 20.02
CA GLY A 373 -2.24 -1.31 20.97
C GLY A 373 -3.31 -1.61 22.02
N GLU A 374 -4.18 -2.61 21.83
CA GLU A 374 -5.21 -3.00 22.79
C GLU A 374 -4.70 -4.01 23.83
N GLU A 375 -3.91 -5.01 23.42
CA GLU A 375 -3.43 -6.05 24.34
C GLU A 375 -2.50 -5.50 25.43
N GLU A 376 -1.71 -4.46 25.13
CA GLU A 376 -0.82 -3.83 26.12
C GLU A 376 -1.56 -2.92 27.13
N PHE A 377 -2.82 -2.53 26.88
CA PHE A 377 -3.56 -1.55 27.70
C PHE A 377 -4.97 -2.01 28.15
N GLY A 378 -5.37 -3.25 27.83
CA GLY A 378 -6.59 -3.89 28.33
C GLY A 378 -6.56 -4.11 29.85
N PHE A 379 -7.49 -3.45 30.53
CA PHE A 379 -7.67 -3.37 31.98
C PHE A 379 -8.25 -4.67 32.56
N GLU A 380 -7.78 -5.07 33.76
CA GLU A 380 -8.40 -6.10 34.63
C GLU A 380 -9.92 -5.91 34.71
N GLY A 381 -10.67 -6.81 34.06
CA GLY A 381 -12.10 -6.97 34.30
C GLY A 381 -12.30 -7.68 35.63
N LYS A 382 -12.82 -6.97 36.62
CA LYS A 382 -13.30 -7.51 37.90
C LYS A 382 -14.29 -8.66 37.65
N GLU A 383 -13.94 -9.88 38.07
CA GLU A 383 -14.94 -10.89 38.41
C GLU A 383 -15.63 -10.46 39.70
N GLU A 384 -16.78 -9.81 39.57
CA GLU A 384 -17.76 -9.71 40.63
C GLU A 384 -18.42 -11.09 40.76
N LYS A 385 -17.94 -11.90 41.71
CA LYS A 385 -18.64 -13.13 42.13
C LYS A 385 -20.01 -12.75 42.71
N VAL A 386 -21.02 -12.82 41.86
CA VAL A 386 -22.42 -12.96 42.28
C VAL A 386 -22.52 -14.28 43.04
N LYS A 387 -22.86 -14.19 44.32
CA LYS A 387 -23.29 -15.34 45.12
C LYS A 387 -24.68 -15.72 44.64
N ASP A 388 -24.80 -16.80 43.89
CA ASP A 388 -26.08 -17.50 43.79
C ASP A 388 -26.25 -18.37 45.03
N TYR A 389 -27.24 -17.98 45.81
CA TYR A 389 -27.99 -18.85 46.70
C TYR A 389 -28.68 -19.89 45.84
N ASP A 390 -28.43 -21.16 46.11
CA ASP A 390 -29.36 -22.21 45.71
C ASP A 390 -29.69 -23.05 46.94
N GLY A 391 -30.96 -22.94 47.33
CA GLY A 391 -31.60 -23.83 48.27
C GLY A 391 -32.74 -24.53 47.55
N ASP A 392 -32.63 -25.84 47.39
CA ASP A 392 -33.72 -26.82 47.41
C ASP A 392 -33.05 -28.20 47.44
N SER A 393 -33.09 -28.97 48.52
CA SER A 393 -34.18 -29.84 49.00
C SER A 393 -34.70 -30.83 47.95
N LYS A 394 -34.19 -32.07 48.06
CA LYS A 394 -34.71 -33.42 47.69
C LYS A 394 -33.47 -34.31 47.55
N ASP A 395 -33.22 -35.35 48.35
CA ASP A 395 -34.07 -36.24 49.15
C ASP A 395 -33.46 -36.52 50.54
#